data_AF-A0A2V6ZUL8-F1
#
_entry.id   AF-A0A2V6ZUL8-F1
#
_cell.length_a   1.000
_cell.length_b   1.000
_cell.length_c   1.000
_cell.angle_alpha   90.00
_cell.angle_beta   90.00
_cell.angle_gamma   90.00
#
_symmetry.space_group_name_H-M   'P 1'
#
loop_
_entity.id
_entity.type
_entity.pdbx_description
1 polymer ?
#
loop_
_entity_poly.entity_id
_entity_poly.type
_entity_poly.pdbx_seq_one_letter_code
_entity_poly.pdbx_strand_id
1 'polypeptide(L)' 'MRDVHVSAIVDAVKKLCIGANLELEPDMLRAFDRALTTERSPAGKQVLQILKDNAQMAQTREMARRAQAAMANMPGVAS' A
#
# COMPACT_ATOMS: atom_id res chain seq x y z
N MET A 1 19.02 -17.07 -27.24
CA MET A 1 17.82 -17.37 -26.43
C MET A 1 18.13 -16.90 -25.02
N ARG A 2 17.33 -16.02 -24.41
CA ARG A 2 17.56 -15.58 -23.02
C ARG A 2 16.89 -16.58 -22.10
N ASP A 3 17.67 -17.34 -21.34
CA ASP A 3 17.14 -18.21 -20.30
C ASP A 3 16.62 -17.36 -19.14
N VAL A 4 15.30 -17.37 -18.94
CA VAL A 4 14.66 -16.71 -17.80
C VAL A 4 14.45 -17.78 -16.73
N HIS A 5 15.15 -17.64 -15.61
CA HIS A 5 14.95 -18.52 -14.47
C HIS A 5 13.53 -18.34 -13.91
N VAL A 6 12.86 -19.46 -13.64
CA VAL A 6 11.50 -19.49 -13.06
C VAL A 6 11.40 -18.65 -11.78
N SER A 7 12.48 -18.56 -10.99
CA SER A 7 12.54 -17.73 -9.78
C SER A 7 12.31 -16.24 -10.07
N ALA A 8 12.82 -15.73 -11.19
CA ALA A 8 12.62 -14.34 -11.59
C ALA A 8 11.15 -14.05 -11.94
N ILE A 9 10.46 -15.02 -12.54
CA ILE A 9 9.02 -14.92 -12.84
C ILE A 9 8.22 -14.95 -11.53
N VAL A 10 8.55 -15.86 -10.63
CA VAL A 10 7.90 -15.96 -9.29
C VAL A 10 8.05 -14.66 -8.52
N ASP A 11 9.26 -14.09 -8.49
CA ASP A 11 9.52 -12.83 -7.80
C ASP A 11 8.80 -11.64 -8.45
N ALA A 12 8.74 -11.59 -9.78
CA ALA A 12 8.04 -10.54 -10.51
C ALA A 12 6.53 -10.60 -10.25
N VAL A 13 5.93 -11.79 -10.32
CA VAL A 13 4.49 -11.99 -10.05
C VAL A 13 4.17 -11.69 -8.58
N LYS A 14 5.04 -12.12 -7.64
CA LYS A 14 4.88 -11.79 -6.21
C LYS A 14 4.89 -10.27 -5.99
N LYS A 15 5.83 -9.54 -6.60
CA LYS A 15 5.89 -8.08 -6.52
C LYS A 15 4.67 -7.42 -7.14
N LEU A 16 4.18 -7.93 -8.28
CA LEU A 16 2.96 -7.43 -8.93
C LEU A 16 1.73 -7.60 -8.05
N CYS A 17 1.51 -8.80 -7.49
CA CYS A 17 0.38 -9.08 -6.61
C CYS A 17 0.42 -8.27 -5.31
N ILE A 18 1.61 -8.06 -4.75
CA ILE A 18 1.82 -7.21 -3.57
C ILE A 18 1.53 -5.75 -3.93
N GLY A 19 2.07 -5.23 -5.03
CA GLY A 19 1.83 -3.86 -5.48
C GLY A 19 0.34 -3.60 -5.74
N ALA A 20 -0.31 -4.46 -6.52
CA ALA A 20 -1.72 -4.30 -6.88
C ALA A 20 -2.69 -4.35 -5.69
N ASN A 21 -2.36 -5.07 -4.61
CA ASN A 21 -3.22 -5.20 -3.44
C ASN A 21 -2.86 -4.26 -2.28
N LEU A 22 -1.67 -3.66 -2.29
CA LEU A 22 -1.21 -2.76 -1.22
C LEU A 22 -1.17 -1.30 -1.64
N GLU A 23 -1.07 -1.02 -2.94
CA GLU A 23 -1.24 0.33 -3.46
C GLU A 23 -2.73 0.63 -3.55
N LEU A 24 -3.30 1.04 -2.42
CA LEU A 24 -4.40 2.00 -2.44
C LEU A 24 -3.85 3.23 -3.19
N GLU A 25 -4.02 3.25 -4.51
CA GLU A 25 -3.58 4.37 -5.35
C GLU A 25 -4.06 5.68 -4.71
N PRO A 26 -3.32 6.80 -4.89
CA PRO A 26 -3.76 8.11 -4.43
C PRO A 26 -5.23 8.43 -4.81
N ASP A 27 -5.69 7.83 -5.90
CA ASP A 27 -7.05 7.83 -6.42
C ASP A 27 -8.12 7.31 -5.44
N MET A 28 -7.77 6.32 -4.60
CA MET A 28 -8.67 5.75 -3.58
C MET A 28 -8.93 6.72 -2.43
N LEU A 29 -7.92 7.43 -1.92
CA LEU A 29 -8.14 8.47 -0.89
C LEU A 29 -9.03 9.60 -1.44
N ARG A 30 -8.78 10.01 -2.70
CA ARG A 30 -9.64 10.99 -3.39
C ARG A 30 -11.06 10.47 -3.63
N ALA A 31 -11.24 9.16 -3.85
CA ALA A 31 -12.56 8.56 -3.98
C ALA A 31 -13.32 8.59 -2.64
N PHE A 32 -12.66 8.33 -1.52
CA PHE A 32 -13.25 8.50 -0.19
C PHE A 32 -13.62 9.96 0.09
N ASP A 33 -12.75 10.92 -0.26
CA ASP A 33 -13.06 12.35 -0.14
C ASP A 33 -14.32 12.74 -0.92
N ARG A 34 -14.42 12.31 -2.19
CA ARG A 34 -15.62 12.54 -2.99
C ARG A 34 -16.85 11.88 -2.37
N ALA A 35 -16.77 10.62 -1.96
CA ALA A 35 -17.88 9.90 -1.36
C ALA A 35 -18.39 10.57 -0.08
N LEU A 36 -17.49 11.08 0.77
CA LEU A 36 -17.83 11.82 1.99
C LEU A 36 -18.61 13.13 1.70
N THR A 37 -18.32 13.79 0.57
CA THR A 37 -19.06 15.00 0.17
C THR A 37 -20.47 14.71 -0.34
N THR A 38 -20.70 13.56 -0.96
CA THR A 38 -21.98 13.21 -1.60
C THR A 38 -22.90 12.35 -0.74
N GLU A 39 -22.35 11.63 0.24
CA GLU A 39 -23.12 10.77 1.13
C GLU A 39 -24.08 11.60 2.00
N ARG A 40 -25.31 11.13 2.14
CA ARG A 40 -26.37 11.84 2.88
C ARG A 40 -26.59 11.26 4.27
N SER A 41 -26.34 9.96 4.43
CA SER A 41 -26.50 9.24 5.68
C SER A 41 -25.35 9.58 6.66
N PRO A 42 -25.67 10.04 7.89
CA PRO A 42 -24.66 10.24 8.93
C PRO A 42 -23.87 8.95 9.23
N ALA A 43 -24.55 7.80 9.29
CA ALA A 43 -23.92 6.51 9.49
C ALA A 43 -23.03 6.11 8.29
N GLY A 44 -23.48 6.39 7.07
CA GLY A 44 -22.69 6.16 5.86
C GLY A 44 -21.39 6.98 5.85
N LYS A 45 -21.46 8.26 6.23
CA LYS A 45 -20.27 9.11 6.39
C LYS A 45 -19.30 8.57 7.43
N GLN A 46 -19.81 8.09 8.57
CA GLN A 46 -18.97 7.51 9.61
C GLN A 46 -18.24 6.26 9.12
N VAL A 47 -18.91 5.38 8.38
CA VAL A 47 -18.28 4.19 7.78
C VAL A 47 -17.21 4.60 6.76
N LEU A 48 -17.51 5.56 5.88
CA LEU A 48 -16.55 6.05 4.88
C LEU A 48 -15.32 6.68 5.54
N GLN A 49 -15.49 7.40 6.65
CA GLN A 49 -14.39 7.99 7.40
C GLN A 49 -13.48 6.91 8.00
N ILE A 50 -14.06 5.87 8.62
CA ILE A 50 -13.29 4.74 9.17
C ILE A 50 -12.49 4.03 8.07
N LEU A 51 -13.10 3.81 6.90
CA LEU A 51 -12.41 3.17 5.78
C LEU A 51 -11.25 4.03 5.25
N LYS A 52 -11.46 5.35 5.16
CA LYS A 52 -10.41 6.31 4.77
C LYS A 52 -9.26 6.32 5.77
N ASP A 53 -9.56 6.36 7.07
CA ASP A 53 -8.54 6.36 8.13
C ASP A 53 -7.72 5.05 8.10
N ASN A 54 -8.39 3.91 7.91
CA ASN A 54 -7.73 2.61 7.74
C ASN A 54 -6.79 2.59 6.54
N ALA A 55 -7.23 3.13 5.39
CA ALA A 55 -6.41 3.25 4.19
C ALA A 55 -5.16 4.12 4.41
N GLN A 56 -5.33 5.26 5.09
CA GLN A 56 -4.22 6.16 5.44
C GLN A 56 -3.21 5.51 6.39
N MET A 57 -3.71 4.78 7.41
CA MET A 57 -2.87 4.05 8.35
C MET A 57 -2.09 2.91 7.67
N ALA A 58 -2.71 2.20 6.73
CA ALA A 58 -2.05 1.15 5.96
C ALA A 58 -0.88 1.72 5.13
N GLN A 59 -1.08 2.86 4.47
CA GLN A 59 -0.04 3.55 3.71
C GLN A 59 1.14 3.98 4.62
N THR A 60 0.84 4.59 5.76
CA THR A 60 1.87 5.03 6.73
C THR A 60 2.66 3.86 7.31
N ARG A 61 1.98 2.77 7.69
CA ARG A 61 2.64 1.55 8.20
C ARG A 61 3.54 0.91 7.15
N GLU A 62 3.12 0.89 5.89
CA GLU A 62 3.94 0.35 4.81
C GLU A 62 5.16 1.23 4.52
N MET A 63 5.01 2.57 4.53
CA MET A 63 6.14 3.49 4.44
C MET A 63 7.16 3.26 5.57
N ALA A 64 6.69 3.10 6.80
CA ALA A 64 7.54 2.78 7.95
C ALA A 64 8.25 1.42 7.78
N ARG A 65 7.54 0.38 7.31
CA ARG A 65 8.10 -0.95 7.05
C ARG A 65 9.20 -0.89 5.98
N ARG A 66 9.00 -0.14 4.89
CA ARG A 66 10.00 0.04 3.82
C ARG A 66 11.22 0.83 4.32
N ALA A 67 11.03 1.87 5.12
CA ALA A 67 12.13 2.61 5.74
C ALA A 67 12.97 1.71 6.66
N GLN A 68 12.33 0.87 7.48
CA GLN A 68 13.02 -0.05 8.38
C GLN A 68 13.78 -1.16 7.62
N ALA A 69 13.20 -1.69 6.54
CA ALA A 69 13.88 -2.65 5.66
C ALA A 69 15.08 -2.03 4.93
N ALA A 70 14.99 -0.75 4.54
CA ALA A 70 16.11 -0.02 3.93
C ALA A 70 17.26 0.20 4.93
N MET A 71 16.96 0.54 6.18
CA MET A 71 17.96 0.67 7.25
C MET A 71 18.64 -0.68 7.57
N ALA A 72 17.90 -1.78 7.56
CA ALA A 72 18.45 -3.12 7.81
C ALA A 72 19.41 -3.62 6.71
N ASN A 73 19.28 -3.11 5.48
CA ASN A 73 20.12 -3.47 4.34
C ASN A 73 21.27 -2.46 4.10
N MET A 74 21.52 -1.49 5.00
CA MET A 74 22.68 -0.62 4.90
C MET A 74 23.97 -1.40 5.26
N PRO A 75 24.95 -1.50 4.35
CA PRO A 75 26.22 -2.12 4.67
C PRO A 75 26.99 -1.18 5.61
N GLY A 76 27.14 -1.58 6.88
CA GLY A 76 27.96 -0.83 7.84
C GLY A 76 27.45 -0.75 9.27
N VAL A 77 26.29 -1.32 9.62
CA VAL A 77 25.77 -1.29 11.01
C VAL A 77 26.02 -2.60 11.79
N ALA A 78 26.74 -3.55 11.20
CA ALA A 78 27.33 -4.67 11.93
C ALA A 78 28.78 -4.31 12.29
N SER A 79 28.94 -3.56 13.37
CA SER A 79 30.17 -3.50 14.16
C SER A 79 29.80 -3.67 15.63
#